data_AF-B1GS89-F1
#
_entry.id   AF-B1GS89-F1
#
_cell.length_a   1.000
_cell.length_b   1.000
_cell.length_c   1.000
_cell.angle_alpha   90.00
_cell.angle_beta   90.00
_cell.angle_gamma   90.00
#
_symmetry.space_group_name_H-M   'P 1'
#
loop_
_entity.id
_entity.type
_entity.pdbx_description
1 polymer ?
#
loop_
_entity_poly.entity_id
_entity_poly.type
_entity_poly.pdbx_seq_one_letter_code
_entity_poly.pdbx_strand_id
1 'polypeptide(L)'
;MATTAETIINEATEIRCQEQSKGGLCYEVILAEPTGAKRAPSPQRSQPSPTQQSAIEEKLKAAEERGLSLEAHKLASLAAQLSKIEETARKKDEITAAFMTATRESLDAKMNSSEEKREAHMSELKSKLKEHLETVEKTRLNLEQQTREVRAAVEEKLKTAAAQRDENIKKMLDR
;
A
#
# COMPACT_ATOMS: atom_id res chain seq x y z
N MET A 1 11.23 -127.24 19.19
CA MET A 1 11.25 -125.93 18.49
C MET A 1 10.51 -124.94 19.38
N ALA A 2 11.21 -124.31 20.31
CA ALA A 2 10.67 -123.30 21.21
C ALA A 2 11.23 -121.96 20.74
N THR A 3 10.36 -121.08 20.24
CA THR A 3 10.70 -119.73 19.79
C THR A 3 10.45 -118.75 20.91
N THR A 4 11.54 -118.11 21.33
CA THR A 4 11.67 -117.09 22.36
C THR A 4 10.86 -115.85 22.00
N ALA A 5 10.15 -115.31 22.99
CA ALA A 5 9.36 -114.10 22.89
C ALA A 5 10.25 -112.85 22.78
N GLU A 6 10.06 -112.05 21.73
CA GLU A 6 10.52 -110.67 21.69
C GLU A 6 9.52 -109.78 22.43
N THR A 7 10.00 -109.18 23.51
CA THR A 7 9.33 -108.13 24.27
C THR A 7 9.25 -106.87 23.41
N ILE A 8 8.09 -106.61 22.80
CA ILE A 8 7.78 -105.28 22.25
C ILE A 8 7.26 -104.41 23.39
N ILE A 9 8.00 -103.33 23.62
CA ILE A 9 7.76 -102.30 24.62
C ILE A 9 6.48 -101.54 24.24
N ASN A 10 5.42 -101.71 25.04
CA ASN A 10 4.23 -100.86 25.00
C ASN A 10 4.55 -99.47 25.60
N GLU A 11 4.88 -98.49 24.75
CA GLU A 11 4.80 -97.06 25.10
C GLU A 11 3.57 -96.43 24.40
N ALA A 12 2.74 -95.74 25.18
CA ALA A 12 1.30 -95.53 24.96
C ALA A 12 0.94 -94.59 23.79
N THR A 13 0.71 -95.13 22.60
CA THR A 13 0.01 -94.41 21.52
C THR A 13 -1.51 -94.56 21.71
N GLU A 14 -2.21 -93.45 21.96
CA GLU A 14 -3.66 -93.42 22.20
C GLU A 14 -4.37 -92.62 21.08
N ILE A 15 -5.47 -93.16 20.55
CA ILE A 15 -6.34 -92.45 19.61
C ILE A 15 -7.62 -91.99 20.34
N ARG A 16 -7.95 -90.69 20.26
CA ARG A 16 -9.13 -90.08 20.89
C ARG A 16 -9.97 -89.28 19.88
N CYS A 17 -11.18 -88.93 20.30
CA CYS A 17 -12.06 -87.97 19.61
C CYS A 17 -12.32 -88.34 18.13
N GLN A 18 -12.50 -89.63 17.85
CA GLN A 18 -12.76 -90.10 16.50
C GLN A 18 -14.19 -89.73 16.07
N GLU A 19 -14.32 -88.86 15.07
CA GLU A 19 -15.60 -88.47 14.48
C GLU A 19 -15.61 -88.83 12.99
N GLN A 20 -16.62 -89.61 12.59
CA GLN A 20 -16.79 -90.02 11.20
C GLN A 20 -17.99 -89.31 10.60
N SER A 21 -17.75 -88.58 9.52
CA SER A 21 -18.79 -87.97 8.70
C SER A 21 -18.78 -88.57 7.30
N LYS A 22 -19.81 -88.28 6.49
CA LYS A 22 -19.85 -88.69 5.08
C LYS A 22 -18.64 -88.18 4.27
N GLY A 23 -17.96 -87.12 4.73
CA GLY A 23 -16.80 -86.53 4.07
C GLY A 23 -15.44 -87.06 4.53
N GLY A 24 -15.39 -87.96 5.53
CA GLY A 24 -14.14 -88.51 6.04
C GLY A 24 -14.14 -88.74 7.55
N LEU A 25 -12.99 -89.20 8.05
CA LEU A 25 -12.75 -89.50 9.45
C LEU A 25 -11.72 -88.52 10.03
N CYS A 26 -12.01 -87.89 11.15
CA CYS A 26 -11.02 -87.18 11.96
C CYS A 26 -10.82 -87.91 13.29
N TYR A 27 -9.58 -87.89 13.80
CA TYR A 27 -9.21 -88.44 15.10
C TYR A 27 -7.95 -87.74 15.60
N GLU A 28 -7.77 -87.68 16.91
CA GLU A 28 -6.54 -87.20 17.55
C GLU A 28 -5.62 -88.39 17.85
N VAL A 29 -4.36 -88.30 17.44
CA VAL A 29 -3.31 -89.28 17.80
C VAL A 29 -2.40 -88.67 18.85
N ILE A 30 -2.39 -89.27 20.03
CA ILE A 30 -1.54 -88.88 21.14
C ILE A 30 -0.38 -89.87 21.21
N LEU A 31 0.82 -89.40 20.85
CA LEU A 31 2.05 -90.22 20.87
C LEU A 31 2.70 -90.26 22.26
N ALA A 32 2.43 -89.27 23.11
CA ALA A 32 2.88 -89.18 24.49
C ALA A 32 1.97 -88.20 25.26
N GLU A 33 1.80 -88.44 26.56
CA GLU A 33 1.10 -87.48 27.42
C GLU A 33 1.93 -86.20 27.60
N PRO A 34 1.29 -85.01 27.61
CA PRO A 34 2.00 -83.75 27.79
C PRO A 34 2.68 -83.71 29.16
N THR A 35 3.99 -83.52 29.19
CA THR A 35 4.82 -83.55 30.41
C THR A 35 4.65 -82.33 31.32
N GLY A 36 3.64 -81.49 31.07
CA GLY A 36 3.36 -80.24 31.78
C GLY A 36 1.95 -80.19 32.35
N ALA A 37 1.85 -79.91 33.66
CA ALA A 37 0.57 -79.68 34.31
C ALA A 37 -0.01 -78.31 33.88
N LYS A 38 -1.14 -78.37 33.16
CA LYS A 38 -2.05 -77.28 32.74
C LYS A 38 -1.54 -76.36 31.64
N ARG A 39 -2.42 -76.13 30.65
CA ARG A 39 -2.29 -75.14 29.57
C ARG A 39 -1.91 -73.77 30.15
N ALA A 40 -0.88 -73.12 29.60
CA ALA A 40 -0.61 -71.72 29.90
C ALA A 40 -1.90 -70.91 29.64
N PRO A 41 -2.31 -70.00 30.55
CA PRO A 41 -3.50 -69.19 30.34
C PRO A 41 -3.37 -68.50 28.98
N SER A 42 -4.31 -68.79 28.08
CA SER A 42 -4.37 -68.06 26.82
C SER A 42 -4.54 -66.57 27.16
N PRO A 43 -3.85 -65.64 26.49
CA PRO A 43 -4.05 -64.22 26.75
C PRO A 43 -5.57 -63.96 26.70
N GLN A 44 -6.13 -63.41 27.78
CA GLN A 44 -7.54 -63.05 27.77
C GLN A 44 -7.72 -62.09 26.60
N ARG A 45 -8.56 -62.47 25.63
CA ARG A 45 -9.00 -61.59 24.57
C ARG A 45 -9.69 -60.42 25.26
N SER A 46 -8.98 -59.30 25.39
CA SER A 46 -9.54 -58.09 25.97
C SER A 46 -10.76 -57.71 25.14
N GLN A 47 -11.93 -57.75 25.76
CA GLN A 47 -13.12 -57.13 25.17
C GLN A 47 -12.81 -55.64 25.05
N PRO A 48 -13.14 -54.99 23.91
CA PRO A 48 -12.88 -53.57 23.74
C PRO A 48 -13.59 -52.82 24.87
N SER A 49 -12.81 -52.14 25.73
CA SER A 49 -13.39 -51.38 26.82
C SER A 49 -13.91 -50.04 26.28
N PRO A 50 -14.96 -49.44 26.88
CA PRO A 50 -15.47 -48.12 26.48
C PRO A 50 -14.38 -47.04 26.47
N THR A 51 -13.37 -47.16 27.34
CA THR A 51 -12.19 -46.29 27.40
C THR A 51 -11.32 -46.34 26.14
N GLN A 52 -11.38 -47.42 25.35
CA GLN A 52 -10.64 -47.51 24.08
C GLN A 52 -11.34 -46.74 22.95
N GLN A 53 -12.67 -46.65 22.96
CA GLN A 53 -13.42 -45.88 21.96
C GLN A 53 -13.14 -44.38 22.09
N SER A 54 -13.15 -43.84 23.32
CA SER A 54 -12.82 -42.42 23.54
C SER A 54 -11.39 -42.08 23.11
N ALA A 55 -10.42 -42.99 23.34
CA ALA A 55 -9.04 -42.79 22.93
C ALA A 55 -8.85 -42.83 21.39
N ILE A 56 -9.69 -43.56 20.66
CA ILE A 56 -9.70 -43.58 19.20
C ILE A 56 -10.30 -42.28 18.65
N GLU A 57 -11.43 -41.84 19.20
CA GLU A 57 -12.08 -40.59 18.84
C GLU A 57 -11.17 -39.38 19.08
N GLU A 58 -10.48 -39.33 20.21
CA GLU A 58 -9.53 -38.28 20.53
C GLU A 58 -8.36 -38.24 19.54
N LYS A 59 -7.84 -39.41 19.11
CA LYS A 59 -6.80 -39.48 18.07
C LYS A 59 -7.29 -39.01 16.70
N LEU A 60 -8.54 -39.34 16.33
CA LEU A 60 -9.14 -38.87 15.09
C LEU A 60 -9.34 -37.35 15.12
N LYS A 61 -9.87 -36.82 16.22
CA LYS A 61 -10.05 -35.38 16.43
C LYS A 61 -8.71 -34.64 16.40
N ALA A 62 -7.67 -35.16 17.05
CA ALA A 62 -6.33 -34.58 17.01
C ALA A 62 -5.67 -34.64 15.60
N ALA A 63 -6.06 -35.60 14.75
CA ALA A 63 -5.63 -35.63 13.36
C ALA A 63 -6.37 -34.58 12.52
N GLU A 64 -7.68 -34.43 12.74
CA GLU A 64 -8.51 -33.41 12.09
C GLU A 64 -8.05 -31.99 12.46
N GLU A 65 -7.84 -31.70 13.74
CA GLU A 65 -7.33 -30.39 14.21
C GLU A 65 -5.96 -30.04 13.61
N ARG A 66 -5.06 -31.02 13.45
CA ARG A 66 -3.78 -30.81 12.75
C ARG A 66 -3.99 -30.50 11.27
N GLY A 67 -4.92 -31.18 10.61
CA GLY A 67 -5.31 -30.89 9.22
C GLY A 67 -5.82 -29.46 9.07
N LEU A 68 -6.77 -29.08 9.93
CA LEU A 68 -7.37 -27.74 9.94
C LEU A 68 -6.33 -26.66 10.22
N SER A 69 -5.41 -26.90 11.15
CA SER A 69 -4.33 -25.96 11.50
C SER A 69 -3.36 -25.73 10.33
N LEU A 70 -2.97 -26.80 9.62
CA LEU A 70 -2.12 -26.68 8.43
C LEU A 70 -2.82 -25.94 7.30
N GLU A 71 -4.11 -26.18 7.10
CA GLU A 71 -4.90 -25.46 6.11
C GLU A 71 -5.05 -23.97 6.47
N ALA A 72 -5.37 -23.66 7.73
CA ALA A 72 -5.44 -22.30 8.23
C ALA A 72 -4.10 -21.55 8.05
N HIS A 73 -2.97 -22.20 8.33
CA HIS A 73 -1.65 -21.61 8.10
C HIS A 73 -1.38 -21.33 6.61
N LYS A 74 -1.77 -22.25 5.72
CA LYS A 74 -1.64 -22.03 4.26
C LYS A 74 -2.50 -20.85 3.80
N LEU A 75 -3.75 -20.77 4.25
CA LEU A 75 -4.65 -19.67 3.94
C LEU A 75 -4.13 -18.33 4.47
N ALA A 76 -3.61 -18.30 5.70
CA ALA A 76 -3.01 -17.10 6.29
C ALA A 76 -1.78 -16.64 5.50
N SER A 77 -0.93 -17.58 5.07
CA SER A 77 0.24 -17.27 4.22
C SER A 77 -0.18 -16.68 2.87
N LEU A 78 -1.17 -17.28 2.20
CA LEU A 78 -1.71 -16.77 0.93
C LEU A 78 -2.35 -15.39 1.10
N ALA A 79 -3.14 -15.19 2.16
CA ALA A 79 -3.75 -13.90 2.46
C ALA A 79 -2.68 -12.81 2.69
N ALA A 80 -1.61 -13.13 3.43
CA ALA A 80 -0.49 -12.21 3.63
C ALA A 80 0.23 -11.86 2.31
N GLN A 81 0.42 -12.83 1.42
CA GLN A 81 1.00 -12.59 0.10
C GLN A 81 0.12 -11.69 -0.76
N LEU A 82 -1.18 -11.93 -0.80
CA LEU A 82 -2.14 -11.10 -1.53
C LEU A 82 -2.19 -9.66 -0.98
N SER A 83 -2.25 -9.50 0.35
CA SER A 83 -2.20 -8.18 0.99
C SER A 83 -0.94 -7.41 0.60
N LYS A 84 0.22 -8.08 0.55
CA LYS A 84 1.49 -7.45 0.15
C LYS A 84 1.49 -7.03 -1.32
N ILE A 85 0.88 -7.82 -2.21
CA ILE A 85 0.74 -7.48 -3.63
C ILE A 85 -0.14 -6.23 -3.77
N GLU A 86 -1.29 -6.20 -3.09
CA GLU A 86 -2.20 -5.06 -3.11
C GLU A 86 -1.57 -3.78 -2.56
N GLU A 87 -0.83 -3.87 -1.45
CA GLU A 87 -0.11 -2.72 -0.89
C GLU A 87 0.97 -2.20 -1.84
N THR A 88 1.68 -3.11 -2.52
CA THR A 88 2.72 -2.72 -3.49
C THR A 88 2.09 -2.04 -4.71
N ALA A 89 0.95 -2.55 -5.20
CA ALA A 89 0.20 -1.93 -6.29
C ALA A 89 -0.30 -0.53 -5.88
N ARG A 90 -0.92 -0.40 -4.70
CA ARG A 90 -1.36 0.89 -4.16
C ARG A 90 -0.22 1.90 -4.05
N LYS A 91 0.92 1.50 -3.48
CA LYS A 91 2.11 2.37 -3.37
C LYS A 91 2.65 2.80 -4.73
N LYS A 92 2.66 1.92 -5.72
CA LYS A 92 3.06 2.27 -7.09
C LYS A 92 2.12 3.34 -7.67
N ASP A 93 0.82 3.18 -7.50
CA ASP A 93 -0.16 4.13 -8.01
C ASP A 93 -0.07 5.49 -7.29
N GLU A 94 0.13 5.48 -5.96
CA GLU A 94 0.37 6.67 -5.16
C GLU A 94 1.63 7.44 -5.61
N ILE A 95 2.75 6.74 -5.82
CA ILE A 95 4.00 7.35 -6.30
C ILE A 95 3.80 7.95 -7.70
N THR A 96 3.09 7.24 -8.57
CA THR A 96 2.80 7.72 -9.94
C THR A 96 1.93 8.97 -9.91
N ALA A 97 0.86 8.96 -9.11
CA ALA A 97 -0.04 10.11 -8.94
C ALA A 97 0.68 11.32 -8.32
N ALA A 98 1.52 11.09 -7.30
CA ALA A 98 2.32 12.13 -6.67
C ALA A 98 3.32 12.74 -7.67
N PHE A 99 4.01 11.91 -8.47
CA PHE A 99 4.93 12.38 -9.50
C PHE A 99 4.23 13.23 -10.57
N MET A 100 3.07 12.77 -11.06
CA MET A 100 2.28 13.52 -12.04
C MET A 100 1.83 14.88 -11.49
N THR A 101 1.39 14.89 -10.23
CA THR A 101 0.90 16.11 -9.56
C THR A 101 2.04 17.09 -9.33
N ALA A 102 3.16 16.65 -8.74
CA ALA A 102 4.33 17.49 -8.51
C ALA A 102 4.91 18.05 -9.81
N THR A 103 4.92 17.26 -10.89
CA THR A 103 5.40 17.72 -12.20
C THR A 103 4.49 18.80 -12.78
N ARG A 104 3.16 18.62 -12.67
CA ARG A 104 2.17 19.61 -13.10
C ARG A 104 2.32 20.91 -12.32
N GLU A 105 2.32 20.84 -11.00
CA GLU A 105 2.45 22.00 -10.12
C GLU A 105 3.76 22.76 -10.36
N SER A 106 4.88 22.04 -10.59
CA SER A 106 6.16 22.66 -10.92
C SER A 106 6.12 23.40 -12.26
N LEU A 107 5.44 22.86 -13.26
CA LEU A 107 5.27 23.51 -14.56
C LEU A 107 4.38 24.75 -14.43
N ASP A 108 3.23 24.63 -13.76
CA ASP A 108 2.29 25.72 -13.56
C ASP A 108 2.95 26.87 -12.79
N ALA A 109 3.71 26.58 -11.73
CA ALA A 109 4.47 27.58 -10.98
C ALA A 109 5.51 28.31 -11.85
N LYS A 110 6.20 27.60 -12.74
CA LYS A 110 7.17 28.22 -13.67
C LYS A 110 6.49 29.12 -14.69
N MET A 111 5.36 28.68 -15.24
CA MET A 111 4.58 29.47 -16.21
C MET A 111 4.06 30.75 -15.56
N ASN A 112 3.43 30.64 -14.39
CA ASN A 112 2.91 31.78 -13.64
C ASN A 112 4.04 32.76 -13.27
N SER A 113 5.17 32.27 -12.76
CA SER A 113 6.32 33.13 -12.44
C SER A 113 6.87 33.85 -13.67
N SER A 114 6.87 33.18 -14.83
CA SER A 114 7.30 33.82 -16.09
C SER A 114 6.33 34.89 -16.54
N GLU A 115 5.03 34.66 -16.40
CA GLU A 115 3.99 35.62 -16.73
C GLU A 115 4.06 36.85 -15.81
N GLU A 116 4.13 36.65 -14.49
CA GLU A 116 4.26 37.72 -13.50
C GLU A 116 5.49 38.59 -13.77
N LYS A 117 6.65 37.98 -14.08
CA LYS A 117 7.87 38.74 -14.42
C LYS A 117 7.71 39.55 -15.70
N ARG A 118 7.07 38.96 -16.73
CA ARG A 118 6.78 39.65 -17.98
C ARG A 118 5.85 40.84 -17.75
N GLU A 119 4.81 40.65 -16.96
CA GLU A 119 3.83 41.70 -16.65
C GLU A 119 4.42 42.80 -15.79
N ALA A 120 5.22 42.46 -14.78
CA ALA A 120 5.95 43.43 -13.97
C ALA A 120 6.87 44.30 -14.84
N HIS A 121 7.66 43.69 -15.73
CA HIS A 121 8.53 44.43 -16.66
C HIS A 121 7.74 45.33 -17.61
N MET A 122 6.63 44.83 -18.17
CA MET A 122 5.76 45.64 -19.03
C MET A 122 5.10 46.79 -18.28
N SER A 123 4.69 46.57 -17.02
CA SER A 123 4.11 47.58 -16.16
C SER A 123 5.12 48.67 -15.82
N GLU A 124 6.35 48.29 -15.48
CA GLU A 124 7.46 49.21 -15.21
C GLU A 124 7.74 50.11 -16.43
N LEU A 125 7.83 49.53 -17.63
CA LEU A 125 8.03 50.29 -18.86
C LEU A 125 6.88 51.29 -19.12
N LYS A 126 5.63 50.85 -18.92
CA LYS A 126 4.46 51.72 -19.05
C LYS A 126 4.49 52.86 -18.04
N SER A 127 4.90 52.60 -16.79
CA SER A 127 5.04 53.64 -15.76
C SER A 127 6.07 54.68 -16.16
N LYS A 128 7.27 54.25 -16.57
CA LYS A 128 8.34 55.16 -17.03
C LYS A 128 7.90 56.02 -18.21
N LEU A 129 7.17 55.44 -19.17
CA LEU A 129 6.65 56.19 -20.30
C LEU A 129 5.59 57.22 -19.85
N LYS A 130 4.70 56.85 -18.93
CA LYS A 130 3.69 57.75 -18.38
C LYS A 130 4.34 58.93 -17.63
N GLU A 131 5.31 58.65 -16.75
CA GLU A 131 6.07 59.67 -16.02
C GLU A 131 6.80 60.63 -16.98
N HIS A 132 7.37 60.09 -18.07
CA HIS A 132 8.01 60.91 -19.08
C HIS A 132 7.02 61.85 -19.78
N LEU A 133 5.85 61.34 -20.19
CA LEU A 133 4.79 62.15 -20.81
C LEU A 133 4.28 63.25 -19.86
N GLU A 134 4.09 62.94 -18.58
CA GLU A 134 3.70 63.91 -17.56
C GLU A 134 4.77 65.00 -17.38
N THR A 135 6.05 64.63 -17.40
CA THR A 135 7.17 65.57 -17.31
C THR A 135 7.25 66.49 -18.53
N VAL A 136 7.04 65.95 -19.73
CA VAL A 136 6.97 66.72 -20.98
C VAL A 136 5.82 67.72 -20.93
N GLU A 137 4.62 67.28 -20.53
CA GLU A 137 3.45 68.16 -20.46
C GLU A 137 3.63 69.27 -19.41
N LYS A 138 4.19 68.93 -18.24
CA LYS A 138 4.56 69.93 -17.22
C LYS A 138 5.53 70.97 -17.78
N THR A 139 6.54 70.54 -18.53
CA THR A 139 7.50 71.45 -19.16
C THR A 139 6.83 72.35 -20.19
N ARG A 140 5.93 71.80 -21.01
CA ARG A 140 5.14 72.54 -22.00
C ARG A 140 4.29 73.63 -21.35
N LEU A 141 3.54 73.27 -20.30
CA LEU A 141 2.69 74.20 -19.54
C LEU A 141 3.52 75.30 -18.87
N ASN A 142 4.66 74.96 -18.27
CA ASN A 142 5.56 75.94 -17.67
C ASN A 142 6.10 76.95 -18.71
N LEU A 143 6.51 76.48 -19.88
CA LEU A 143 7.00 77.35 -20.95
C LEU A 143 5.90 78.27 -21.48
N GLU A 144 4.67 77.75 -21.61
CA GLU A 144 3.50 78.54 -22.01
C GLU A 144 3.18 79.63 -20.97
N GLN A 145 3.22 79.29 -19.68
CA GLN A 145 3.01 80.22 -18.59
C GLN A 145 4.08 81.32 -18.59
N GLN A 146 5.37 80.96 -18.67
CA GLN A 146 6.47 81.94 -18.76
C GLN A 146 6.33 82.86 -19.97
N THR A 147 5.93 82.31 -21.13
CA THR A 147 5.70 83.11 -22.35
C THR A 147 4.57 84.12 -22.14
N ARG A 148 3.47 83.72 -21.50
CA ARG A 148 2.36 84.62 -21.16
C ARG A 148 2.79 85.72 -20.19
N GLU A 149 3.54 85.38 -19.15
CA GLU A 149 4.06 86.34 -18.17
C GLU A 149 5.00 87.37 -18.82
N VAL A 150 5.93 86.93 -19.65
CA VAL A 150 6.83 87.83 -20.40
C VAL A 150 6.03 88.74 -21.32
N ARG A 151 5.04 88.21 -22.06
CA ARG A 151 4.18 89.01 -22.94
C ARG A 151 3.42 90.07 -22.16
N ALA A 152 2.79 89.71 -21.05
CA ALA A 152 2.05 90.65 -20.20
C ALA A 152 2.97 91.73 -19.61
N ALA A 153 4.18 91.35 -19.16
CA ALA A 153 5.16 92.31 -18.65
C ALA A 153 5.64 93.30 -19.72
N VAL A 154 5.80 92.85 -20.97
CA VAL A 154 6.14 93.74 -22.10
C VAL A 154 4.97 94.68 -22.41
N GLU A 155 3.74 94.17 -22.45
CA GLU A 155 2.55 94.97 -22.72
C GLU A 155 2.34 96.08 -21.68
N GLU A 156 2.46 95.75 -20.38
CA GLU A 156 2.36 96.74 -19.30
C GLU A 156 3.48 97.79 -19.36
N LYS A 157 4.71 97.41 -19.73
CA LYS A 157 5.81 98.37 -19.94
C LYS A 157 5.53 99.31 -21.12
N LEU A 158 5.01 98.79 -22.23
CA LEU A 158 4.65 99.61 -23.39
C LEU A 158 3.51 100.59 -23.05
N LYS A 159 2.49 100.13 -22.33
CA LYS A 159 1.38 100.95 -21.84
C LYS A 159 1.86 102.06 -20.90
N THR A 160 2.73 101.73 -19.95
CA THR A 160 3.33 102.71 -19.03
C THR A 160 4.18 103.73 -19.79
N ALA A 161 5.02 103.29 -20.73
CA ALA A 161 5.84 104.18 -21.54
C ALA A 161 5.00 105.09 -22.46
N ALA A 162 3.89 104.60 -23.00
CA ALA A 162 2.94 105.42 -23.77
C ALA A 162 2.30 106.49 -22.89
N ALA A 163 1.77 106.10 -21.72
CA ALA A 163 1.17 107.05 -20.78
C ALA A 163 2.16 108.15 -20.32
N GLN A 164 3.41 107.77 -20.04
CA GLN A 164 4.47 108.73 -19.69
C GLN A 164 4.80 109.69 -20.85
N ARG A 165 4.83 109.20 -22.10
CA ARG A 165 5.03 110.05 -23.29
C ARG A 165 3.88 111.05 -23.44
N ASP A 166 2.64 110.59 -23.34
CA ASP A 166 1.45 111.43 -23.48
C ASP A 166 1.40 112.50 -22.40
N GLU A 167 1.71 112.15 -21.15
CA GLU A 167 1.79 113.09 -20.03
C GLU A 167 2.89 114.14 -20.24
N ASN A 168 4.06 113.73 -20.74
CA ASN A 168 5.16 114.65 -21.01
C ASN A 168 4.81 115.63 -22.15
N ILE A 169 4.23 115.14 -23.24
CA ILE A 169 3.74 115.98 -24.36
C ILE A 169 2.74 117.00 -23.83
N LYS A 170 1.76 116.57 -23.02
CA LYS A 170 0.79 117.45 -22.40
C LYS A 170 1.45 118.56 -21.56
N LYS A 171 2.41 118.19 -20.70
CA LYS A 171 3.18 119.17 -19.90
C LYS A 171 3.98 120.17 -20.73
N MET A 172 4.42 119.81 -21.95
CA MET A 172 5.09 120.74 -22.85
C MET A 172 4.12 121.70 -23.56
N LEU A 173 2.89 121.28 -23.83
CA LEU A 173 1.87 122.10 -24.47
C LEU A 173 1.18 123.07 -23.50
N ASP A 174 1.11 122.72 -22.22
CA ASP A 174 0.49 123.53 -21.15
C ASP A 174 1.43 124.64 -20.58
N ARG A 175 2.65 124.80 -21.13
CA ARG A 175 3.63 125.85 -20.77
C ARG A 175 3.63 126.99 -21.78
#